data_AF-A0A3D4UMS6-F1
#
_entry.id   AF-A0A3D4UMS6-F1
#
_cell.length_a   1.000
_cell.length_b   1.000
_cell.length_c   1.000
_cell.angle_alpha   90.00
_cell.angle_beta   90.00
_cell.angle_gamma   90.00
#
_symmetry.space_group_name_H-M   'P 1'
#
loop_
_entity.id
_entity.type
_entity.pdbx_description
1 polymer ?
#
loop_
_entity_poly.entity_id
_entity_poly.type
_entity_poly.pdbx_seq_one_letter_code
_entity_poly.pdbx_strand_id
1 'polypeptide(L)'
;AGYHAVKAPVFPFQKFPGVDFVLGPEMRSTGEVMGVDVSLPNAYLKAMLAAGTRFPTEGGVFVSVRQGDRDVMIPVVRSLMAMGFKVFTTKGTGELLAKHGLRPKILKKI
;
A
#
# COMPACT_ATOMS: atom_id res chain seq x y z
N ALA A 1 24.03 19.79 -0.26
CA ALA A 1 23.15 18.64 -0.61
C ALA A 1 22.13 18.48 0.50
N GLY A 2 20.83 18.36 0.17
CA GLY A 2 19.76 18.23 1.16
C GLY A 2 19.50 16.78 1.56
N TYR A 3 18.82 16.59 2.68
CA TYR A 3 18.29 15.30 3.14
C TYR A 3 16.77 15.36 3.27
N HIS A 4 16.12 14.21 3.13
CA HIS A 4 14.70 14.01 3.38
C HIS A 4 14.52 13.29 4.72
N ALA A 5 13.56 13.76 5.49
CA ALA A 5 13.17 13.21 6.79
C ALA A 5 11.69 12.82 6.74
N VAL A 6 11.39 11.53 6.88
CA VAL A 6 10.03 10.99 6.82
C VAL A 6 9.65 10.44 8.19
N LYS A 7 8.57 10.96 8.77
CA LYS A 7 7.94 10.41 9.97
C LYS A 7 6.91 9.35 9.59
N ALA A 8 6.87 8.23 10.32
CA ALA A 8 5.83 7.21 10.19
C ALA A 8 5.26 6.81 11.56
N PRO A 9 3.93 6.65 11.70
CA PRO A 9 3.29 6.19 12.92
C PRO A 9 3.48 4.67 13.13
N VAL A 10 3.52 4.24 14.40
CA VAL A 10 3.52 2.83 14.81
C VAL A 10 2.17 2.52 15.47
N PHE A 11 1.50 1.48 14.99
CA PHE A 11 0.19 1.05 15.47
C PHE A 11 0.27 -0.25 16.30
N PRO A 12 -0.51 -0.38 17.39
CA PRO A 12 -0.46 -1.53 18.29
C PRO A 12 -1.31 -2.72 17.79
N PHE A 13 -1.22 -3.09 16.50
CA PHE A 13 -2.10 -4.11 15.89
C PHE A 13 -2.08 -5.47 16.60
N GLN A 14 -0.91 -5.87 17.11
CA GLN A 14 -0.74 -7.15 17.82
C GLN A 14 -1.41 -7.18 19.19
N LYS A 15 -1.72 -6.01 19.78
CA LYS A 15 -2.22 -5.93 21.16
C LYS A 15 -3.75 -6.04 21.27
N PHE A 16 -4.49 -5.73 20.21
CA PHE A 16 -5.97 -5.74 20.22
C PHE A 16 -6.53 -6.55 19.05
N PRO A 17 -6.53 -7.89 19.14
CA PRO A 17 -7.15 -8.74 18.12
C PRO A 17 -8.65 -8.47 18.03
N GLY A 18 -9.18 -8.38 16.81
CA GLY A 18 -10.61 -8.17 16.55
C GLY A 18 -11.05 -6.70 16.45
N VAL A 19 -10.17 -5.74 16.69
CA VAL A 19 -10.45 -4.33 16.39
C VAL A 19 -10.19 -4.06 14.91
N ASP A 20 -11.14 -3.40 14.24
CA ASP A 20 -10.92 -2.94 12.87
C ASP A 20 -10.02 -1.70 12.88
N PHE A 21 -8.82 -1.84 12.34
CA PHE A 21 -7.81 -0.79 12.31
C PHE A 21 -7.84 -0.05 10.96
N VAL A 22 -8.96 0.63 10.71
CA VAL A 22 -9.07 1.60 9.63
C VAL A 22 -8.63 2.98 10.13
N LEU A 23 -7.83 3.68 9.33
CA LEU A 23 -7.48 5.07 9.62
C LEU A 23 -8.76 5.94 9.60
N GLY A 24 -8.95 6.70 10.67
CA GLY A 24 -10.09 7.58 10.84
C GLY A 24 -9.67 8.95 11.34
N PRO A 25 -10.64 9.79 11.74
CA PRO A 25 -10.36 11.11 12.33
C PRO A 25 -9.71 11.02 13.72
N GLU A 26 -9.78 9.86 14.38
CA GLU A 26 -9.19 9.63 15.70
C GLU A 26 -7.74 9.11 15.59
N MET A 27 -6.83 9.68 16.39
CA MET A 27 -5.45 9.21 16.48
C MET A 27 -5.37 7.93 17.31
N ARG A 28 -4.90 6.84 16.68
CA ARG A 28 -4.75 5.50 17.32
C ARG A 28 -3.32 4.95 17.33
N SER A 29 -2.36 5.68 16.78
CA SER A 29 -0.95 5.31 16.82
C SER A 29 -0.37 5.51 18.22
N THR A 30 0.49 4.60 18.68
CA THR A 30 1.12 4.66 20.01
C THR A 30 2.55 5.17 20.00
N GLY A 31 3.16 5.29 18.83
CA GLY A 31 4.53 5.77 18.68
C GLY A 31 4.82 6.22 17.26
N GLU A 32 6.07 6.61 17.02
CA GLU A 32 6.55 7.09 15.72
C GLU A 32 8.01 6.73 15.49
N VAL A 33 8.37 6.62 14.23
CA VAL A 33 9.73 6.40 13.75
C VAL A 33 10.08 7.41 12.66
N MET A 34 11.37 7.61 12.43
CA MET A 34 11.89 8.54 11.43
C MET A 34 12.86 7.82 10.49
N GLY A 35 12.61 7.92 9.18
CA GLY A 35 13.55 7.52 8.14
C GLY A 35 14.24 8.74 7.54
N VAL A 36 15.57 8.70 7.44
CA VAL A 36 16.38 9.79 6.87
C VAL A 36 17.24 9.26 5.74
N ASP A 37 17.20 9.96 4.60
CA ASP A 37 18.01 9.65 3.42
C ASP A 37 18.12 10.87 2.50
N VAL A 38 19.12 10.90 1.63
CA VAL A 38 19.20 11.92 0.56
C VAL A 38 18.07 11.76 -0.47
N SER A 39 17.61 10.53 -0.67
CA SER A 39 16.51 10.16 -1.58
C SER A 39 15.20 9.99 -0.81
N LEU A 40 14.15 10.71 -1.21
CA LEU A 40 12.83 10.62 -0.57
C LEU A 40 12.25 9.18 -0.57
N PRO A 41 12.26 8.41 -1.68
CA PRO A 41 11.83 7.01 -1.67
C PRO A 41 12.56 6.15 -0.64
N ASN A 42 13.87 6.36 -0.48
CA ASN A 42 14.67 5.61 0.50
C ASN A 42 14.36 6.04 1.93
N ALA A 43 14.18 7.34 2.18
CA ALA A 43 13.75 7.84 3.49
C ALA A 43 12.38 7.27 3.88
N TYR A 44 11.45 7.21 2.92
CA TYR A 44 10.13 6.60 3.11
C TYR A 44 10.23 5.10 3.41
N LEU A 45 11.00 4.35 2.61
CA LEU A 45 11.20 2.91 2.83
C LEU A 45 11.80 2.65 4.21
N LYS A 46 12.82 3.40 4.62
CA LYS A 46 13.42 3.32 5.97
C LYS A 46 12.39 3.55 7.07
N ALA A 47 11.56 4.58 6.95
CA ALA A 47 10.51 4.86 7.94
C ALA A 47 9.48 3.73 8.03
N MET A 48 9.04 3.18 6.90
CA MET A 48 8.07 2.09 6.87
C MET A 48 8.64 0.78 7.43
N LEU A 49 9.90 0.45 7.11
CA LEU A 49 10.61 -0.71 7.68
C LEU A 49 10.75 -0.58 9.20
N ALA A 50 11.15 0.61 9.68
CA ALA A 50 11.25 0.91 11.10
C ALA A 50 9.88 0.83 11.82
N ALA A 51 8.78 1.14 11.12
CA ALA A 51 7.42 1.00 11.64
C ALA A 51 6.91 -0.46 11.64
N GLY A 52 7.74 -1.42 11.19
CA GLY A 52 7.42 -2.85 11.17
C GLY A 52 6.75 -3.35 9.89
N THR A 53 6.63 -2.50 8.85
CA THR A 53 6.07 -2.91 7.56
C THR A 53 7.05 -3.83 6.82
N ARG A 54 6.55 -4.92 6.24
CA ARG A 54 7.33 -5.79 5.35
C ARG A 54 6.85 -5.60 3.92
N PHE A 55 7.79 -5.30 3.02
CA PHE A 55 7.52 -5.15 1.60
C PHE A 55 7.86 -6.45 0.88
N PRO A 56 6.91 -7.06 0.16
CA PRO A 56 7.23 -8.17 -0.72
C PRO A 56 8.03 -7.68 -1.92
N THR A 57 8.98 -8.50 -2.38
CA THR A 57 9.73 -8.25 -3.63
C THR A 57 9.23 -9.11 -4.79
N GLU A 58 8.37 -10.09 -4.50
CA GLU A 58 7.78 -11.01 -5.46
C GLU A 58 6.40 -11.51 -4.98
N GLY A 59 5.71 -12.26 -5.84
CA GLY A 59 4.45 -12.92 -5.48
C GLY A 59 3.22 -12.16 -5.98
N GLY A 60 2.23 -11.98 -5.10
CA GLY A 60 0.91 -11.49 -5.45
C GLY A 60 0.48 -10.25 -4.67
N VAL A 61 -0.15 -9.29 -5.36
CA VAL A 61 -0.72 -8.08 -4.73
C VAL A 61 -2.24 -8.07 -4.96
N PHE A 62 -2.99 -7.89 -3.88
CA PHE A 62 -4.45 -7.70 -3.96
C PHE A 62 -4.79 -6.22 -3.96
N VAL A 63 -5.58 -5.79 -4.95
CA VAL A 63 -5.98 -4.40 -5.15
C VAL A 63 -7.50 -4.29 -5.18
N SER A 64 -8.05 -3.58 -4.20
CA SER A 64 -9.46 -3.25 -4.12
C SER A 64 -9.61 -1.83 -3.58
N VAL A 65 -10.08 -0.92 -4.44
CA VAL A 65 -10.20 0.51 -4.11
C VAL A 65 -11.63 1.00 -4.25
N ARG A 66 -11.96 2.09 -3.57
CA ARG A 66 -13.24 2.79 -3.77
C ARG A 66 -13.29 3.40 -5.18
N GLN A 67 -14.51 3.73 -5.64
CA GLN A 67 -14.71 4.24 -7.00
C GLN A 67 -13.94 5.54 -7.27
N GLY A 68 -13.76 6.42 -6.28
CA GLY A 68 -13.03 7.68 -6.45
C GLY A 68 -11.52 7.53 -6.65
N ASP A 69 -10.91 6.42 -6.22
CA ASP A 69 -9.44 6.21 -6.33
C ASP A 69 -9.05 5.34 -7.53
N ARG A 70 -10.04 4.95 -8.32
CA ARG A 70 -9.91 3.97 -9.41
C ARG A 70 -8.91 4.42 -10.47
N ASP A 71 -9.01 5.67 -10.92
CA ASP A 71 -8.18 6.18 -12.01
C ASP A 71 -6.73 6.38 -11.55
N VAL A 72 -6.54 6.87 -10.32
CA VAL A 72 -5.22 7.05 -9.69
C VAL A 72 -4.50 5.71 -9.50
N MET A 73 -5.24 4.61 -9.35
CA MET A 73 -4.67 3.28 -9.14
C MET A 73 -4.15 2.62 -10.44
N ILE A 74 -4.57 3.07 -11.61
CA ILE A 74 -4.15 2.51 -12.91
C ILE A 74 -2.61 2.52 -13.09
N PRO A 75 -1.90 3.66 -12.94
CA PRO A 75 -0.45 3.69 -13.10
C PRO A 75 0.29 2.87 -12.02
N VAL A 76 -0.27 2.79 -10.81
CA VAL A 76 0.29 1.98 -9.72
C VAL A 76 0.24 0.49 -10.07
N VAL A 77 -0.93 0.00 -10.50
CA VAL A 77 -1.10 -1.40 -10.90
C VAL A 77 -0.24 -1.74 -12.11
N ARG A 78 -0.13 -0.84 -13.09
CA ARG A 78 0.76 -1.02 -14.24
C ARG A 78 2.21 -1.23 -13.80
N SER A 79 2.68 -0.42 -12.85
CA SER A 79 4.04 -0.51 -12.30
C SER A 79 4.24 -1.83 -11.55
N LEU A 80 3.27 -2.26 -10.73
CA LEU A 80 3.31 -3.56 -10.04
C LEU A 80 3.39 -4.74 -11.03
N MET A 81 2.58 -4.73 -12.09
CA MET A 81 2.62 -5.78 -13.12
C MET A 81 3.96 -5.77 -13.88
N ALA A 82 4.50 -4.59 -14.18
CA ALA A 82 5.80 -4.45 -14.84
C ALA A 82 6.96 -4.95 -13.97
N MET A 83 6.84 -4.85 -12.65
CA MET A 83 7.77 -5.46 -11.68
C MET A 83 7.59 -6.98 -11.53
N GLY A 84 6.64 -7.61 -12.23
CA GLY A 84 6.42 -9.05 -12.22
C GLY A 84 5.43 -9.56 -11.18
N PHE A 85 4.76 -8.68 -10.42
CA PHE A 85 3.74 -9.10 -9.46
C PHE A 85 2.48 -9.63 -10.14
N LYS A 86 1.93 -10.72 -9.61
CA LYS A 86 0.57 -11.18 -9.97
C LYS A 86 -0.45 -10.28 -9.27
N VAL A 87 -1.25 -9.56 -10.04
CA VAL A 87 -2.26 -8.65 -9.47
C VAL A 87 -3.61 -9.36 -9.37
N PHE A 88 -4.22 -9.32 -8.18
CA PHE A 88 -5.55 -9.83 -7.87
C PHE A 88 -6.49 -8.68 -7.55
N THR A 89 -7.75 -8.73 -7.96
CA THR A 89 -8.69 -7.60 -7.77
C THR A 89 -10.09 -8.05 -7.43
N THR A 90 -10.88 -7.15 -6.83
CA THR A 90 -12.34 -7.26 -6.87
C THR A 90 -12.89 -6.97 -8.27
N LYS A 91 -14.11 -7.44 -8.57
CA LYS A 91 -14.75 -7.30 -9.90
C LYS A 91 -14.69 -5.88 -10.45
N GLY A 92 -15.20 -4.88 -9.71
CA GLY A 92 -15.27 -3.50 -10.20
C GLY A 92 -13.91 -2.83 -10.43
N THR A 93 -12.89 -3.19 -9.65
CA THR A 93 -11.52 -2.71 -9.87
C THR A 93 -10.90 -3.39 -11.09
N GLY A 94 -11.10 -4.71 -11.23
CA GLY A 94 -10.57 -5.50 -12.34
C GLY A 94 -11.15 -5.10 -13.70
N GLU A 95 -12.45 -4.83 -13.77
CA GLU A 95 -13.11 -4.39 -15.01
C GLU A 95 -12.58 -3.04 -15.50
N LEU A 96 -12.31 -2.10 -14.60
CA LEU A 96 -11.68 -0.82 -14.97
C LEU A 96 -10.27 -1.04 -15.52
N LEU A 97 -9.47 -1.84 -14.83
CA LEU A 97 -8.09 -2.12 -15.23
C LEU A 97 -8.04 -2.81 -16.60
N ALA A 98 -8.98 -3.72 -16.87
CA ALA A 98 -9.13 -4.38 -18.16
C ALA A 98 -9.39 -3.39 -19.31
N LYS A 99 -10.21 -2.36 -19.10
CA LYS A 99 -10.43 -1.28 -20.08
C LYS A 99 -9.15 -0.51 -20.42
N HIS A 100 -8.15 -0.53 -19.53
CA HIS A 100 -6.86 0.14 -19.70
C HIS A 100 -5.72 -0.83 -20.10
N GLY A 101 -6.10 -2.02 -20.61
CA GLY A 101 -5.17 -3.04 -21.11
C GLY A 101 -4.46 -3.84 -20.03
N LEU A 102 -4.83 -3.68 -18.75
CA LEU A 102 -4.23 -4.43 -17.64
C LEU A 102 -5.09 -5.67 -17.35
N ARG A 103 -4.46 -6.83 -17.16
CA ARG A 103 -5.16 -8.13 -16.99
C ARG A 103 -4.98 -8.70 -15.58
N PRO A 104 -5.60 -8.13 -14.54
CA PRO A 104 -5.55 -8.70 -13.20
C PRO A 104 -6.43 -9.96 -13.09
N LYS A 105 -6.14 -10.81 -12.11
CA LYS A 105 -7.01 -11.95 -11.76
C LYS A 105 -8.13 -11.48 -10.82
N ILE A 106 -9.38 -11.55 -11.28
CA ILE A 106 -10.54 -11.18 -10.47
C ILE A 106 -10.83 -12.30 -9.45
N LEU A 107 -10.97 -11.92 -8.17
CA LEU A 107 -11.38 -12.78 -7.07
C LEU A 107 -12.81 -12.44 -6.63
N LYS A 108 -13.56 -13.46 -6.21
CA LYS A 108 -14.88 -13.27 -5.59
C LYS A 108 -14.69 -12.78 -4.15
N LYS A 109 -15.51 -11.81 -3.74
CA LYS A 109 -15.61 -11.44 -2.32
C LYS A 109 -16.17 -12.63 -1.54
N ILE A 110 -15.74 -12.77 -0.28
CA ILE A 110 -16.33 -13.68 0.69
C ILE A 110 -17.71 -13.14 1.09
#